data_AF-A0A7W0YMY1-F1
#
_entry.id   AF-A0A7W0YMY1-F1
#
_cell.length_a   1.000
_cell.length_b   1.000
_cell.length_c   1.000
_cell.angle_alpha   90.00
_cell.angle_beta   90.00
_cell.angle_gamma   90.00
#
_symmetry.space_group_name_H-M   'P 1'
#
loop_
_entity.id
_entity.type
_entity.pdbx_description
1 polymer ?
#
loop_
_entity_poly.entity_id
_entity_poly.type
_entity_poly.pdbx_seq_one_letter_code
_entity_poly.pdbx_strand_id
1 'polypeptide(L)'
;MNVARDVVVICLLLALTSVAGCGEAEVRATEKSGVGQVVDSAIPIAEALRRFHQDLPEPSELVGGHPSREALVRAFVRAVEKSDTAALRQMVLRRDEFAWIYYPASHLSRPPYELPPDLLWFQMQGQSEKGARLLLAERSGQSLGYLDHRCTPRQEGDHRVHGYCELRRVVAGDTLRERLFGLIIEREGQYKFVSYANKL
;
A
#
# COMPACT_ATOMS: atom_id res chain seq x y z
N MET A 1 -3.87 -59.93 0.13
CA MET A 1 -4.92 -60.98 0.13
C MET A 1 -5.98 -60.51 1.12
N ASN A 2 -7.23 -60.22 0.84
CA ASN A 2 -8.21 -60.59 -0.19
C ASN A 2 -9.25 -59.45 -0.27
N VAL A 3 -9.65 -58.96 -1.45
CA VAL A 3 -10.87 -59.33 -2.22
C VAL A 3 -12.16 -58.94 -1.45
N ALA A 4 -12.80 -57.80 -1.77
CA ALA A 4 -13.87 -57.59 -2.76
C ALA A 4 -15.26 -58.15 -2.36
N ARG A 5 -16.30 -57.30 -2.50
CA ARG A 5 -17.73 -57.59 -2.81
C ARG A 5 -18.58 -56.35 -2.48
N ASP A 6 -19.09 -55.57 -3.44
CA ASP A 6 -20.21 -55.80 -4.38
C ASP A 6 -21.61 -55.91 -3.73
N VAL A 7 -22.42 -54.85 -3.93
CA VAL A 7 -23.89 -54.84 -4.03
C VAL A 7 -24.22 -53.68 -4.99
N VAL A 8 -24.32 -53.89 -6.31
CA VAL A 8 -25.49 -54.37 -7.08
C VAL A 8 -26.79 -53.60 -6.76
N VAL A 9 -27.07 -52.55 -7.53
CA VAL A 9 -28.45 -52.15 -7.85
C VAL A 9 -28.54 -51.95 -9.37
N ILE A 10 -29.50 -52.67 -9.94
CA ILE A 10 -29.69 -52.99 -11.36
C ILE A 10 -30.65 -51.99 -12.02
N CYS A 11 -30.24 -51.58 -13.22
CA CYS A 11 -30.97 -51.23 -14.45
C CYS A 11 -32.42 -50.70 -14.45
N LEU A 12 -32.61 -49.61 -15.22
CA LEU A 12 -33.55 -49.54 -16.37
C LEU A 12 -33.21 -48.24 -17.16
N LEU A 13 -32.53 -48.29 -18.33
CA LEU A 13 -33.07 -48.39 -19.71
C LEU A 13 -34.21 -47.38 -19.96
N LEU A 14 -34.26 -46.51 -20.97
CA LEU A 14 -33.69 -46.40 -22.33
C LEU A 14 -34.14 -45.02 -22.88
N ALA A 15 -33.30 -44.31 -23.65
CA ALA A 15 -33.74 -43.61 -24.88
C ALA A 15 -32.56 -42.89 -25.56
N LEU A 16 -32.10 -43.50 -26.67
CA LEU A 16 -31.25 -42.90 -27.69
C LEU A 16 -32.01 -41.80 -28.44
N THR A 17 -31.39 -40.63 -28.64
CA THR A 17 -31.68 -39.76 -29.80
C THR A 17 -30.38 -39.24 -30.41
N SER A 18 -30.06 -39.86 -31.53
CA SER A 18 -29.29 -39.49 -32.72
C SER A 18 -28.58 -38.15 -32.79
N VAL A 19 -27.27 -38.22 -33.05
CA VAL A 19 -26.43 -37.17 -33.61
C VAL A 19 -26.61 -37.14 -35.14
N ALA A 20 -27.06 -36.00 -35.67
CA ALA A 20 -26.84 -35.52 -37.03
C ALA A 20 -26.71 -33.98 -36.89
N GLY A 21 -25.68 -33.29 -37.34
CA GLY A 21 -24.82 -33.53 -38.48
C GLY A 21 -25.07 -32.44 -39.53
N CYS A 22 -24.46 -31.27 -39.31
CA CYS A 22 -24.19 -30.15 -40.23
C CYS A 22 -25.33 -29.38 -40.93
N GLY A 23 -25.38 -28.08 -40.63
CA GLY A 23 -25.98 -27.03 -41.47
C GLY A 23 -25.48 -25.69 -40.98
N GLU A 24 -24.44 -25.15 -41.64
CA GLU A 24 -23.81 -23.84 -41.39
C GLU A 24 -24.84 -22.72 -41.23
N ALA A 25 -25.02 -22.24 -40.00
CA ALA A 25 -25.58 -20.93 -39.76
C ALA A 25 -24.43 -19.92 -39.80
N GLU A 26 -24.23 -19.32 -40.96
CA GLU A 26 -23.37 -18.15 -41.14
C GLU A 26 -23.92 -17.03 -40.24
N VAL A 27 -23.36 -16.91 -39.03
CA VAL A 27 -23.62 -15.77 -38.15
C VAL A 27 -22.97 -14.58 -38.81
N ARG A 28 -23.74 -13.90 -39.66
CA ARG A 28 -23.39 -12.60 -40.21
C ARG A 28 -23.30 -11.64 -39.04
N ALA A 29 -22.10 -11.51 -38.48
CA ALA A 29 -21.76 -10.47 -37.53
C ALA A 29 -22.08 -9.15 -38.22
N THR A 30 -23.23 -8.58 -37.87
CA THR A 30 -23.56 -7.23 -38.26
C THR A 30 -22.63 -6.36 -37.43
N GLU A 31 -21.47 -6.02 -37.99
CA GLU A 31 -20.61 -4.95 -37.51
C GLU A 31 -21.42 -3.65 -37.53
N LYS A 32 -22.23 -3.44 -36.49
CA LYS A 32 -22.55 -2.10 -36.06
C LYS A 32 -21.24 -1.53 -35.53
N SER A 33 -20.46 -0.94 -36.43
CA SER A 33 -19.54 0.14 -36.12
C SER A 33 -20.35 1.30 -35.53
N GLY A 34 -20.77 1.12 -34.27
CA GLY A 34 -21.19 2.20 -33.40
C GLY A 34 -19.92 2.81 -32.86
N VAL A 35 -19.63 4.04 -33.30
CA VAL A 35 -18.74 5.03 -32.70
C VAL A 35 -18.20 4.57 -31.35
N GLY A 36 -16.89 4.32 -31.28
CA GLY A 36 -16.20 3.92 -30.07
C GLY A 36 -16.67 4.79 -28.90
N GLN A 37 -17.49 4.18 -28.04
CA GLN A 37 -17.96 4.82 -26.84
C GLN A 37 -16.73 4.93 -25.96
N VAL A 38 -16.03 6.07 -26.02
CA VAL A 38 -14.98 6.39 -25.06
C VAL A 38 -15.70 6.45 -23.73
N VAL A 39 -15.55 5.38 -22.96
CA VAL A 39 -16.07 5.29 -21.61
C VAL A 39 -15.18 6.20 -20.77
N ASP A 40 -15.53 7.48 -20.74
CA ASP A 40 -14.92 8.53 -19.92
C ASP A 40 -15.35 8.37 -18.44
N SER A 41 -15.22 7.15 -17.92
CA SER A 41 -15.63 6.77 -16.57
C SER A 41 -14.56 7.05 -15.51
N ALA A 42 -13.43 7.62 -15.91
CA ALA A 42 -12.40 8.05 -14.98
C ALA A 42 -12.74 9.46 -14.48
N ILE A 43 -13.03 9.59 -13.19
CA ILE A 43 -13.17 10.90 -12.56
C ILE A 43 -11.82 11.63 -12.71
N PRO A 44 -11.77 12.87 -13.22
CA PRO A 44 -10.54 13.64 -13.28
C PRO A 44 -9.86 13.75 -11.91
N ILE A 45 -8.53 13.67 -11.85
CA ILE A 45 -7.79 13.64 -10.57
C ILE A 45 -8.11 14.83 -9.66
N ALA A 46 -8.29 16.03 -10.24
CA ALA A 46 -8.68 17.21 -9.48
C ALA A 46 -10.06 17.04 -8.79
N GLU A 47 -11.02 16.42 -9.46
CA GLU A 47 -12.35 16.15 -8.90
C GLU A 47 -12.29 15.01 -7.88
N ALA A 48 -11.47 13.98 -8.12
CA ALA A 48 -11.23 12.91 -7.15
C ALA A 48 -10.60 13.47 -5.86
N LEU A 49 -9.63 14.38 -5.97
CA LEU A 49 -9.00 15.07 -4.84
C LEU A 49 -10.00 15.97 -4.09
N ARG A 50 -10.80 16.76 -4.82
CA ARG A 50 -11.85 17.60 -4.21
C ARG A 50 -12.83 16.74 -3.40
N ARG A 51 -13.25 15.58 -3.92
CA ARG A 51 -14.10 14.62 -3.19
C ARG A 51 -13.38 14.05 -1.96
N PHE A 52 -12.10 13.71 -2.09
CA PHE A 52 -11.30 13.19 -0.98
C PHE A 52 -11.16 14.20 0.17
N HIS A 53 -11.20 15.51 -0.12
CA HIS A 53 -11.15 16.59 0.88
C HIS A 53 -12.46 16.85 1.62
N GLN A 54 -13.63 16.39 1.14
CA GLN A 54 -14.94 16.89 1.59
C GLN A 54 -15.18 16.84 3.11
N ASP A 55 -14.55 15.90 3.82
CA ASP A 55 -14.67 15.72 5.27
C ASP A 55 -13.33 15.81 6.01
N LEU A 56 -12.31 16.40 5.38
CA LEU A 56 -10.97 16.50 5.95
C LEU A 56 -10.62 17.96 6.25
N PRO A 57 -10.22 18.30 7.48
CA PRO A 57 -9.66 19.63 7.75
C PRO A 57 -8.38 19.82 6.95
N GLU A 58 -8.09 21.05 6.55
CA GLU A 58 -6.80 21.41 5.96
C GLU A 58 -5.78 21.62 7.09
N PRO A 59 -4.75 20.76 7.23
CA PRO A 59 -3.72 20.94 8.24
C PRO A 59 -2.72 21.99 7.76
N SER A 60 -2.39 22.95 8.64
CA SER A 60 -1.34 23.93 8.38
C SER A 60 0.07 23.32 8.46
N GLU A 61 0.24 22.22 9.18
CA GLU A 61 1.53 21.58 9.43
C GLU A 61 1.40 20.05 9.58
N LEU A 62 2.54 19.36 9.67
CA LEU A 62 2.60 17.95 10.05
C LEU A 62 2.33 17.80 11.55
N VAL A 63 1.09 17.59 11.94
CA VAL A 63 0.68 17.50 13.35
C VAL A 63 1.36 16.32 14.04
N GLY A 64 2.06 16.61 15.14
CA GLY A 64 2.86 15.61 15.85
C GLY A 64 4.15 15.23 15.11
N GLY A 65 4.61 16.06 14.18
CA GLY A 65 5.90 15.90 13.53
C GLY A 65 7.06 16.02 14.53
N HIS A 66 8.17 15.39 14.16
CA HIS A 66 9.42 15.47 14.93
C HIS A 66 10.31 16.58 14.37
N PRO A 67 11.19 17.19 15.19
CA PRO A 67 12.03 18.32 14.79
C PRO A 67 13.24 17.93 13.92
N SER A 68 13.49 16.63 13.76
CA SER A 68 14.54 16.12 12.88
C SER A 68 14.25 14.68 12.47
N ARG A 69 14.83 14.26 11.34
CA ARG A 69 14.78 12.87 10.89
C ARG A 69 15.35 11.90 11.94
N GLU A 70 16.42 12.31 12.61
CA GLU A 70 17.04 11.53 13.70
C GLU A 70 16.11 11.38 14.90
N ALA A 71 15.40 12.45 15.29
CA ALA A 71 14.45 12.41 16.39
C ALA A 71 13.26 11.49 16.07
N LEU A 72 12.73 11.54 14.84
CA LEU A 72 11.68 10.65 14.34
C LEU A 72 12.12 9.18 14.39
N VAL A 73 13.29 8.87 13.84
CA VAL A 73 13.80 7.49 13.77
C VAL A 73 14.08 6.93 15.16
N ARG A 74 14.64 7.73 16.09
CA ARG A 74 14.82 7.30 17.47
C ARG A 74 13.51 7.07 18.20
N ALA A 75 12.48 7.88 17.94
CA ALA A 75 11.16 7.68 18.51
C ALA A 75 10.51 6.39 17.98
N PHE A 76 10.64 6.12 16.68
CA PHE A 76 10.25 4.87 16.05
C PHE A 76 10.92 3.65 16.68
N VAL A 77 12.24 3.68 16.81
CA VAL A 77 13.01 2.59 17.45
C VAL A 77 12.47 2.31 18.84
N ARG A 78 12.35 3.34 19.69
CA ARG A 78 11.80 3.17 21.05
C ARG A 78 10.38 2.62 21.06
N ALA A 79 9.53 3.05 20.12
CA ALA A 79 8.16 2.57 20.03
C ALA A 79 8.12 1.08 19.67
N VAL A 80 8.96 0.63 18.74
CA VAL A 80 9.07 -0.79 18.37
C VAL A 80 9.58 -1.62 19.55
N GLU A 81 10.67 -1.20 20.19
CA GLU A 81 11.27 -1.90 21.34
C GLU A 81 10.27 -2.08 22.49
N LYS A 82 9.37 -1.09 22.68
CA LYS A 82 8.33 -1.09 23.72
C LYS A 82 6.97 -1.65 23.29
N SER A 83 6.83 -2.10 22.04
CA SER A 83 5.54 -2.48 21.46
C SER A 83 4.48 -1.36 21.51
N ASP A 84 4.89 -0.10 21.49
CA ASP A 84 4.02 1.07 21.62
C ASP A 84 3.34 1.41 20.28
N THR A 85 2.21 0.74 20.04
CA THR A 85 1.41 0.94 18.84
C THR A 85 0.78 2.33 18.76
N ALA A 86 0.54 2.99 19.89
CA ALA A 86 -0.02 4.33 19.93
C ALA A 86 1.00 5.35 19.41
N ALA A 87 2.25 5.26 19.88
CA ALA A 87 3.34 6.08 19.38
C ALA A 87 3.58 5.86 17.87
N LEU A 88 3.60 4.60 17.40
CA LEU A 88 3.73 4.30 15.97
C LEU A 88 2.61 4.96 15.15
N ARG A 89 1.37 4.95 15.63
CA ARG A 89 0.24 5.57 14.93
C ARG A 89 0.35 7.11 14.88
N GLN A 90 0.97 7.74 15.88
CA GLN A 90 1.17 9.20 15.91
C GLN A 90 2.26 9.68 14.92
N MET A 91 3.29 8.87 14.69
CA MET A 91 4.44 9.23 13.86
C MET A 91 4.22 9.07 12.34
N VAL A 92 3.15 8.40 11.92
CA VAL A 92 2.79 8.23 10.50
C VAL A 92 1.81 9.31 10.04
N LEU A 93 1.83 9.62 8.74
CA LEU A 93 0.89 10.54 8.11
C LEU A 93 -0.55 10.18 8.45
N ARG A 94 -1.31 11.22 8.81
CA ARG A 94 -2.76 11.16 8.93
C ARG A 94 -3.42 11.36 7.57
N ARG A 95 -4.70 11.05 7.46
CA ARG A 95 -5.44 11.12 6.20
C ARG A 95 -5.54 12.54 5.64
N ASP A 96 -5.76 13.51 6.50
CA ASP A 96 -5.76 14.96 6.19
C ASP A 96 -4.37 15.41 5.70
N GLU A 97 -3.30 15.05 6.40
CA GLU A 97 -1.93 15.35 5.98
C GLU A 97 -1.58 14.70 4.64
N PHE A 98 -2.03 13.47 4.41
CA PHE A 98 -1.92 12.84 3.09
C PHE A 98 -2.64 13.66 2.02
N ALA A 99 -3.90 14.02 2.26
CA ALA A 99 -4.75 14.68 1.28
C ALA A 99 -4.26 16.07 0.87
N TRP A 100 -3.83 16.86 1.85
CA TRP A 100 -3.51 18.27 1.66
C TRP A 100 -2.03 18.54 1.46
N ILE A 101 -1.16 17.73 2.10
CA ILE A 101 0.29 17.97 2.09
C ILE A 101 1.00 17.05 1.11
N TYR A 102 0.84 15.73 1.26
CA TYR A 102 1.66 14.76 0.51
C TYR A 102 1.13 14.49 -0.91
N TYR A 103 -0.16 14.17 -1.05
CA TYR A 103 -0.75 13.73 -2.30
C TYR A 103 -0.57 14.72 -3.46
N PRO A 104 -0.86 16.04 -3.32
CA PRO A 104 -0.80 16.97 -4.44
C PRO A 104 0.60 17.15 -5.06
N ALA A 105 1.64 16.86 -4.28
CA ALA A 105 3.03 16.96 -4.72
C ALA A 105 3.63 15.62 -5.18
N SER A 106 3.00 14.50 -4.81
CA SER A 106 3.48 13.15 -5.12
C SER A 106 3.56 12.94 -6.62
N HIS A 107 4.67 12.37 -7.10
CA HIS A 107 4.81 11.96 -8.50
C HIS A 107 3.75 10.93 -8.93
N LEU A 108 3.16 10.19 -7.98
CA LEU A 108 2.09 9.24 -8.25
C LEU A 108 0.74 9.90 -8.53
N SER A 109 0.55 11.17 -8.14
CA SER A 109 -0.66 11.94 -8.44
C SER A 109 -0.66 12.59 -9.83
N ARG A 110 0.45 12.47 -10.57
CA ARG A 110 0.70 13.17 -11.84
C ARG A 110 0.94 12.17 -12.97
N PRO A 111 0.86 12.59 -14.24
CA PRO A 111 1.26 11.76 -15.36
C PRO A 111 2.67 11.17 -15.18
N PRO A 112 2.91 9.91 -15.61
CA PRO A 112 1.97 9.02 -16.29
C PRO A 112 1.09 8.17 -15.35
N TYR A 113 1.19 8.35 -14.03
CA TYR A 113 0.54 7.47 -13.05
C TYR A 113 -0.88 7.89 -12.71
N GLU A 114 -1.07 9.17 -12.40
CA GLU A 114 -2.39 9.77 -12.08
C GLU A 114 -3.25 8.87 -11.17
N LEU A 115 -2.65 8.35 -10.09
CA LEU A 115 -3.36 7.47 -9.17
C LEU A 115 -4.39 8.27 -8.37
N PRO A 116 -5.67 7.86 -8.34
CA PRO A 116 -6.67 8.49 -7.48
C PRO A 116 -6.25 8.51 -6.00
N PRO A 117 -6.56 9.58 -5.26
CA PRO A 117 -6.08 9.78 -3.89
C PRO A 117 -6.59 8.72 -2.92
N ASP A 118 -7.83 8.27 -3.10
CA ASP A 118 -8.43 7.19 -2.33
C ASP A 118 -7.74 5.86 -2.56
N LEU A 119 -7.41 5.52 -3.81
CA LEU A 119 -6.67 4.31 -4.15
C LEU A 119 -5.24 4.36 -3.58
N LEU A 120 -4.53 5.47 -3.77
CA LEU A 120 -3.16 5.61 -3.27
C LEU A 120 -3.14 5.57 -1.73
N TRP A 121 -4.06 6.27 -1.07
CA TRP A 121 -4.20 6.20 0.39
C TRP A 121 -4.47 4.78 0.87
N PHE A 122 -5.43 4.08 0.26
CA PHE A 122 -5.76 2.70 0.61
C PHE A 122 -4.55 1.76 0.48
N GLN A 123 -3.83 1.83 -0.64
CA GLN A 123 -2.61 1.04 -0.85
C GLN A 123 -1.54 1.37 0.19
N MET A 124 -1.32 2.66 0.47
CA MET A 124 -0.35 3.10 1.47
C MET A 124 -0.69 2.61 2.87
N GLN A 125 -1.96 2.68 3.28
CA GLN A 125 -2.41 2.18 4.58
C GLN A 125 -2.20 0.67 4.68
N GLY A 126 -2.63 -0.11 3.68
CA GLY A 126 -2.44 -1.56 3.69
C GLY A 126 -0.98 -1.98 3.80
N GLN A 127 -0.07 -1.32 3.07
CA GLN A 127 1.37 -1.60 3.20
C GLN A 127 1.96 -1.13 4.53
N SER A 128 1.48 0.00 5.06
CA SER A 128 1.91 0.52 6.36
C SER A 128 1.50 -0.42 7.50
N GLU A 129 0.24 -0.85 7.55
CA GLU A 129 -0.28 -1.78 8.56
C GLU A 129 0.42 -3.14 8.49
N LYS A 130 0.59 -3.69 7.28
CA LYS A 130 1.34 -4.93 7.06
C LYS A 130 2.76 -4.79 7.62
N GLY A 131 3.47 -3.72 7.25
CA GLY A 131 4.84 -3.48 7.67
C GLY A 131 4.98 -3.29 9.18
N ALA A 132 4.10 -2.51 9.81
CA ALA A 132 4.08 -2.30 11.25
C ALA A 132 3.82 -3.60 12.02
N ARG A 133 2.88 -4.44 11.54
CA ARG A 133 2.58 -5.74 12.14
C ARG A 133 3.78 -6.68 12.07
N LEU A 134 4.42 -6.81 10.91
CA LEU A 134 5.61 -7.67 10.74
C LEU A 134 6.75 -7.18 11.64
N LEU A 135 7.00 -5.88 11.65
CA LEU A 135 8.03 -5.27 12.48
C LEU A 135 7.82 -5.55 13.97
N LEU A 136 6.59 -5.36 14.48
CA LEU A 136 6.28 -5.65 15.88
C LEU A 136 6.40 -7.15 16.19
N ALA A 137 5.91 -8.03 15.30
CA ALA A 137 6.01 -9.47 15.48
C ALA A 137 7.47 -9.96 15.55
N GLU A 138 8.35 -9.35 14.76
CA GLU A 138 9.73 -9.80 14.61
C GLU A 138 10.75 -9.11 15.53
N ARG A 139 10.46 -7.91 16.01
CA ARG A 139 11.45 -7.04 16.65
C ARG A 139 11.01 -6.43 17.97
N SER A 140 9.74 -6.57 18.36
CA SER A 140 9.28 -5.97 19.61
C SER A 140 9.84 -6.67 20.87
N GLY A 141 9.93 -5.94 21.98
CA GLY A 141 10.44 -6.45 23.25
C GLY A 141 11.96 -6.69 23.30
N GLN A 142 12.70 -6.36 22.24
CA GLN A 142 14.15 -6.49 22.14
C GLN A 142 14.78 -5.14 21.82
N SER A 143 16.01 -4.91 22.28
CA SER A 143 16.78 -3.74 21.84
C SER A 143 17.11 -3.87 20.36
N LEU A 144 16.76 -2.84 19.58
CA LEU A 144 17.07 -2.77 18.17
C LEU A 144 18.54 -2.38 17.93
N GLY A 145 19.25 -1.83 18.92
CA GLY A 145 20.67 -1.48 18.79
C GLY A 145 20.94 -0.37 17.76
N TYR A 146 20.01 0.59 17.61
CA TYR A 146 20.11 1.67 16.61
C TYR A 146 21.37 2.53 16.75
N LEU A 147 22.08 2.73 15.63
CA LEU A 147 23.28 3.58 15.54
C LEU A 147 23.03 4.84 14.72
N ASP A 148 22.70 4.68 13.44
CA ASP A 148 22.41 5.77 12.49
C ASP A 148 21.46 5.31 11.38
N HIS A 149 21.08 6.22 10.50
CA HIS A 149 20.38 5.90 9.27
C HIS A 149 20.86 6.79 8.11
N ARG A 150 20.69 6.29 6.88
CA ARG A 150 20.96 7.04 5.65
C ARG A 150 19.74 6.97 4.75
N CYS A 151 19.38 8.08 4.13
CA CYS A 151 18.25 8.17 3.20
C CYS A 151 18.65 8.99 1.97
N THR A 152 17.94 8.77 0.87
CA THR A 152 18.06 9.55 -0.35
C THR A 152 16.92 10.56 -0.41
N PRO A 153 17.19 11.87 -0.29
CA PRO A 153 16.15 12.90 -0.37
C PRO A 153 15.77 13.17 -1.83
N ARG A 154 14.50 13.47 -2.05
CA ARG A 154 13.98 14.06 -3.29
C ARG A 154 13.00 15.18 -2.97
N GLN A 155 12.98 16.21 -3.82
CA GLN A 155 12.00 17.31 -3.69
C GLN A 155 10.67 16.88 -4.31
N GLU A 156 9.56 17.09 -3.60
CA GLU A 156 8.19 16.92 -4.11
C GLU A 156 7.38 18.16 -3.72
N GLY A 157 7.16 19.08 -4.66
CA GLY A 157 6.54 20.38 -4.36
C GLY A 157 7.35 21.17 -3.33
N ASP A 158 6.70 21.63 -2.27
CA ASP A 158 7.31 22.43 -1.20
C ASP A 158 7.92 21.59 -0.06
N HIS A 159 7.93 20.27 -0.18
CA HIS A 159 8.46 19.36 0.83
C HIS A 159 9.49 18.39 0.27
N ARG A 160 10.26 17.77 1.18
CA ARG A 160 11.23 16.74 0.83
C ARG A 160 10.72 15.38 1.25
N VAL A 161 10.91 14.39 0.39
CA VAL A 161 10.65 12.99 0.70
C VAL A 161 11.98 12.26 0.79
N HIS A 162 12.24 11.62 1.92
CA HIS A 162 13.43 10.81 2.18
C HIS A 162 13.07 9.35 1.93
N GLY A 163 13.57 8.81 0.82
CA GLY A 163 13.36 7.43 0.44
C GLY A 163 14.58 6.56 0.72
N TYR A 164 14.42 5.25 0.52
CA TYR A 164 15.52 4.27 0.63
C TYR A 164 16.27 4.35 1.96
N CYS A 165 15.55 4.62 3.06
CA CYS A 165 16.16 4.77 4.36
C CYS A 165 16.68 3.44 4.91
N GLU A 166 18.00 3.34 5.07
CA GLU A 166 18.69 2.20 5.67
C GLU A 166 19.12 2.52 7.08
N LEU A 167 18.60 1.76 8.03
CA LEU A 167 18.90 1.85 9.45
C LEU A 167 20.11 0.96 9.75
N ARG A 168 21.19 1.54 10.29
CA ARG A 168 22.34 0.79 10.81
C ARG A 168 22.11 0.46 12.28
N ARG A 169 22.25 -0.82 12.62
CA ARG A 169 22.01 -1.32 13.98
C ARG A 169 22.99 -2.41 14.40
N VAL A 170 23.13 -2.63 15.71
CA VAL A 170 23.93 -3.72 16.29
C VAL A 170 23.07 -4.97 16.48
N VAL A 171 23.57 -6.11 16.00
CA VAL A 171 22.94 -7.43 16.13
C VAL A 171 24.02 -8.44 16.49
N ALA A 172 23.89 -9.11 17.64
CA ALA A 172 24.83 -10.14 18.09
C ALA A 172 26.33 -9.72 18.06
N GLY A 173 26.62 -8.44 18.31
CA GLY A 173 27.98 -7.89 18.33
C GLY A 173 28.51 -7.38 16.98
N ASP A 174 27.75 -7.53 15.89
CA ASP A 174 28.08 -6.98 14.57
C ASP A 174 27.09 -5.88 14.16
N THR A 175 27.36 -5.17 13.06
CA THR A 175 26.48 -4.14 12.50
C THR A 175 25.79 -4.60 11.22
N LEU A 176 24.49 -4.34 11.14
CA LEU A 176 23.66 -4.64 9.98
C LEU A 176 22.95 -3.37 9.49
N ARG A 177 22.73 -3.28 8.16
CA ARG A 177 21.89 -2.24 7.53
C ARG A 177 20.62 -2.87 6.98
N GLU A 178 19.48 -2.34 7.40
CA GLU A 178 18.16 -2.85 6.99
C GLU A 178 17.15 -1.71 6.77
N ARG A 179 16.11 -2.03 5.99
CA ARG A 179 14.99 -1.11 5.75
C ARG A 179 13.78 -1.54 6.57
N LEU A 180 13.63 -0.93 7.74
CA LEU A 180 12.58 -1.27 8.70
C LEU A 180 11.29 -0.44 8.55
N PHE A 181 11.32 0.62 7.73
CA PHE A 181 10.18 1.50 7.44
C PHE A 181 10.26 2.06 6.02
N GLY A 182 9.19 2.77 5.62
CA GLY A 182 9.02 3.33 4.29
C GLY A 182 9.72 4.68 4.10
N LEU A 183 8.96 5.67 3.64
CA LEU A 183 9.47 7.01 3.37
C LEU A 183 9.27 7.92 4.59
N ILE A 184 10.09 8.96 4.69
CA ILE A 184 9.90 10.08 5.63
C ILE A 184 9.58 11.33 4.83
N ILE A 185 8.56 12.09 5.22
CA ILE A 185 8.29 13.43 4.69
C ILE A 185 8.91 14.46 5.63
N GLU A 186 9.49 15.50 5.04
CA GLU A 186 10.00 16.70 5.70
C GLU A 186 9.32 17.93 5.12
N ARG A 187 8.66 18.71 5.97
CA ARG A 187 8.07 20.00 5.61
C ARG A 187 8.27 20.97 6.76
N GLU A 188 8.81 22.16 6.48
CA GLU A 188 8.95 23.24 7.47
C GLU A 188 9.65 22.80 8.77
N GLY A 189 10.67 21.94 8.65
CA GLY A 189 11.43 21.40 9.79
C GLY A 189 10.72 20.29 10.59
N GLN A 190 9.51 19.90 10.18
CA GLN A 190 8.74 18.81 10.77
C GLN A 190 8.93 17.52 9.95
N TYR A 191 9.04 16.39 10.64
CA TYR A 191 9.28 15.08 10.02
C TYR A 191 8.24 14.04 10.49
N LYS A 192 7.66 13.29 9.54
CA LYS A 192 6.77 12.14 9.80
C LYS A 192 7.04 10.99 8.84
N PHE A 193 6.66 9.77 9.21
CA PHE A 193 6.66 8.65 8.27
C PHE A 193 5.49 8.77 7.30
N VAL A 194 5.75 8.56 6.01
CA VAL A 194 4.71 8.41 5.00
C VAL A 194 4.01 7.05 5.14
N SER A 195 4.79 6.01 5.43
CA SER A 195 4.29 4.66 5.71
C SER A 195 5.34 3.80 6.41
N TYR A 196 4.91 2.71 7.05
CA TYR A 196 5.79 1.67 7.60
C TYR A 196 6.09 0.53 6.63
N ALA A 197 5.87 0.71 5.33
CA ALA A 197 6.16 -0.30 4.32
C ALA A 197 7.64 -0.72 4.40
N ASN A 198 7.91 -2.01 4.56
CA ASN A 198 9.27 -2.54 4.76
C ASN A 198 9.47 -3.85 3.98
N LYS A 199 10.68 -4.42 4.08
CA LYS A 199 11.10 -5.65 3.39
C LYS A 199 11.45 -6.79 4.37
N LEU A 200 10.85 -6.77 5.56
CA LEU A 200 10.95 -7.89 6.50
C LEU A 200 10.28 -9.13 5.91
#